data_AF-A0A418WUE8-F1
#
_entry.id   AF-A0A418WUE8-F1
#
_cell.length_a   1.000
_cell.length_b   1.000
_cell.length_c   1.000
_cell.angle_alpha   90.00
_cell.angle_beta   90.00
_cell.angle_gamma   90.00
#
_symmetry.space_group_name_H-M   'P 1'
#
loop_
_entity.id
_entity.type
_entity.pdbx_description
1 polymer ?
#
loop_
_entity_poly.entity_id
_entity_poly.type
_entity_poly.pdbx_seq_one_letter_code
_entity_poly.pdbx_strand_id
1 'polypeptide(L)'
;MKIGLEKIERLRGFDLDEWEEEGLGTARGGLFELASHRIVLIRELEHARKYLGAQGPDIHLDGADIVASDIKALVAEVLEGLSLTADDLAWIENEETRQTAAQLIQYQKDRTR
;
A
#
# COMPACT_ATOMS: atom_id res chain seq x y z
N MET A 1 5.34 -3.66 -5.57
CA MET A 1 4.86 -3.86 -6.97
C MET A 1 6.04 -4.03 -7.94
N LYS A 2 5.83 -4.58 -9.15
CA LYS A 2 6.85 -4.71 -10.23
C LYS A 2 6.69 -3.71 -11.38
N ILE A 3 5.76 -2.77 -11.26
CA ILE A 3 5.50 -1.74 -12.28
C ILE A 3 5.67 -0.36 -11.65
N GLY A 4 6.06 0.65 -12.43
CA GLY A 4 6.19 2.01 -11.91
C GLY A 4 4.86 2.72 -11.71
N LEU A 5 4.85 3.71 -10.83
CA LEU A 5 3.68 4.53 -10.48
C LEU A 5 3.01 5.17 -11.71
N GLU A 6 3.80 5.60 -12.70
CA GLU A 6 3.33 6.19 -13.97
C GLU A 6 2.42 5.26 -14.79
N LYS A 7 2.65 3.94 -14.69
CA LYS A 7 1.78 2.96 -15.37
C LYS A 7 0.42 2.90 -14.67
N ILE A 8 0.40 2.96 -13.35
CA ILE A 8 -0.83 2.93 -12.54
C ILE A 8 -1.63 4.23 -12.80
N GLU A 9 -0.96 5.38 -12.78
CA GLU A 9 -1.53 6.69 -13.10
C GLU A 9 -2.23 6.68 -14.47
N ARG A 10 -1.55 6.22 -15.53
CA ARG A 10 -2.14 6.12 -16.87
C ARG A 10 -3.35 5.22 -16.96
N LEU A 11 -3.44 4.18 -16.13
CA LEU A 11 -4.54 3.22 -16.18
C LEU A 11 -5.79 3.74 -15.48
N ARG A 12 -5.64 4.63 -14.49
CA ARG A 12 -6.74 5.01 -13.59
C ARG A 12 -6.99 6.51 -13.46
N GLY A 13 -6.08 7.36 -13.95
CA GLY A 13 -6.24 8.81 -14.00
C GLY A 13 -6.38 9.47 -12.63
N PHE A 14 -5.67 8.97 -11.62
CA PHE A 14 -5.62 9.59 -10.30
C PHE A 14 -4.44 10.55 -10.19
N ASP A 15 -4.65 11.66 -9.49
CA ASP A 15 -3.62 12.65 -9.25
C ASP A 15 -2.56 12.08 -8.30
N LEU A 16 -1.31 12.24 -8.71
CA LEU A 16 -0.15 11.90 -7.90
C LEU A 16 0.40 13.16 -7.26
N ASP A 17 0.51 13.13 -5.94
CA ASP A 17 1.26 14.12 -5.18
C ASP A 17 2.74 13.72 -5.12
N GLU A 18 3.59 14.72 -4.97
CA GLU A 18 5.01 14.57 -4.68
C GLU A 18 5.32 15.26 -3.35
N TRP A 19 6.06 14.58 -2.48
CA TRP A 19 6.44 15.10 -1.17
C TRP A 19 7.81 14.58 -0.75
N GLU A 20 8.43 15.26 0.21
CA GLU A 20 9.68 14.81 0.82
C GLU A 20 9.39 13.97 2.07
N GLU A 21 9.93 12.75 2.10
CA GLU A 21 9.93 11.88 3.28
C GLU A 21 11.25 12.06 4.04
N GLU A 22 11.17 12.41 5.33
CA GLU A 22 12.36 12.65 6.15
C GLU A 22 13.27 11.43 6.19
N GLY A 23 14.51 11.59 5.71
CA GLY A 23 15.50 10.52 5.66
C GLY A 23 15.30 9.47 4.56
N LEU A 24 14.19 9.54 3.81
CA LEU A 24 13.87 8.63 2.70
C LEU A 24 13.80 9.34 1.34
N GLY A 25 13.90 10.68 1.32
CA GLY A 25 13.94 11.50 0.11
C GLY A 25 12.58 11.65 -0.56
N THR A 26 12.60 11.97 -1.85
CA THR A 26 11.39 12.23 -2.63
C THR A 26 10.49 10.99 -2.74
N ALA A 27 9.22 11.20 -2.42
CA ALA A 27 8.13 10.25 -2.55
C ALA A 27 7.11 10.78 -3.56
N ARG A 28 6.51 9.87 -4.32
CA ARG A 28 5.38 10.15 -5.19
C ARG A 28 4.26 9.16 -4.92
N GLY A 29 3.01 9.61 -4.94
CA GLY A 29 1.91 8.73 -4.57
C GLY A 29 0.57 9.43 -4.47
N GLY A 30 -0.44 8.69 -4.03
CA GLY A 30 -1.79 9.21 -3.89
C GLY A 30 -2.71 8.23 -3.18
N LEU A 31 -3.85 8.75 -2.74
CA LEU A 31 -4.92 7.94 -2.16
C LEU A 31 -5.84 7.41 -3.26
N PHE A 32 -6.18 6.14 -3.15
CA PHE A 32 -7.06 5.46 -4.08
C PHE A 32 -8.19 4.77 -3.33
N GLU A 33 -9.42 5.01 -3.76
CA GLU A 33 -10.60 4.36 -3.20
C GLU A 33 -10.91 3.07 -3.97
N LEU A 34 -10.95 1.96 -3.24
CA LEU A 34 -11.35 0.65 -3.76
C LEU A 34 -12.87 0.54 -3.89
N ALA A 35 -13.35 -0.49 -4.59
CA ALA A 35 -14.79 -0.74 -4.75
C ALA A 35 -15.53 -0.98 -3.41
N SER A 36 -14.82 -1.46 -2.38
CA SER A 36 -15.36 -1.58 -1.01
C SER A 36 -15.39 -0.27 -0.22
N HIS A 37 -15.03 0.87 -0.82
CA HIS A 37 -14.84 2.17 -0.17
C HIS A 37 -13.65 2.23 0.80
N ARG A 38 -12.78 1.22 0.80
CA ARG A 38 -11.49 1.29 1.50
C ARG A 38 -10.56 2.25 0.77
N ILE A 39 -9.84 3.05 1.54
CA ILE A 39 -8.80 3.93 1.01
C ILE A 39 -7.46 3.23 1.14
N VAL A 40 -6.71 3.18 0.04
CA VAL A 40 -5.31 2.73 0.03
C VAL A 40 -4.40 3.87 -0.35
N LEU A 41 -3.22 3.91 0.27
CA LEU A 41 -2.14 4.78 -0.18
C LEU A 41 -1.23 4.00 -1.12
N ILE A 42 -1.06 4.54 -2.33
CA ILE A 42 -0.06 4.05 -3.28
C ILE A 42 1.12 5.00 -3.20
N ARG A 43 2.32 4.48 -2.92
CA ARG A 43 3.51 5.32 -2.77
C ARG A 43 4.72 4.68 -3.41
N GLU A 44 5.49 5.47 -4.13
CA GLU A 44 6.80 5.10 -4.65
C GLU A 44 7.87 6.01 -4.04
N LEU A 45 8.89 5.41 -3.42
CA LEU A 45 10.02 6.14 -2.85
C LEU A 45 11.20 6.10 -3.83
N GLU A 46 11.70 7.26 -4.25
CA GLU A 46 12.84 7.34 -5.18
C GLU A 46 14.08 6.67 -4.59
N HIS A 47 14.35 6.93 -3.31
CA HIS A 47 15.50 6.34 -2.62
C HIS A 47 15.43 4.81 -2.58
N ALA A 48 14.24 4.25 -2.30
CA ALA A 48 14.08 2.80 -2.24
C ALA A 48 14.30 2.15 -3.62
N ARG A 49 13.83 2.79 -4.70
CA ARG A 49 14.09 2.32 -6.07
C ARG A 49 15.56 2.39 -6.43
N LYS A 50 16.23 3.50 -6.10
CA LYS A 50 17.60 3.77 -6.51
C LYS A 50 18.64 2.98 -5.70
N TYR A 51 18.40 2.77 -4.41
CA TYR A 51 19.42 2.25 -3.49
C TYR A 51 19.03 0.93 -2.80
N LEU A 52 17.73 0.61 -2.69
CA LEU A 52 17.25 -0.57 -1.97
C LEU A 52 16.67 -1.66 -2.88
N GLY A 53 16.68 -1.44 -4.20
CA GLY A 53 16.20 -2.41 -5.18
C GLY A 53 14.68 -2.55 -5.23
N ALA A 54 13.92 -1.57 -4.74
CA ALA A 54 12.47 -1.58 -4.84
C ALA A 54 12.04 -1.65 -6.32
N GLN A 55 11.11 -2.56 -6.63
CA GLN A 55 10.69 -2.87 -8.00
C GLN A 55 9.54 -1.99 -8.50
N GLY A 56 8.98 -1.14 -7.65
CA GLY A 56 7.82 -0.30 -7.93
C GLY A 56 7.22 0.26 -6.64
N PRO A 57 5.98 0.79 -6.67
CA PRO A 57 5.32 1.34 -5.50
C PRO A 57 4.89 0.27 -4.50
N ASP A 58 4.67 0.73 -3.28
CA ASP A 58 4.05 0.02 -2.19
C ASP A 58 2.58 0.43 -2.07
N ILE A 59 1.77 -0.50 -1.59
CA ILE A 59 0.36 -0.27 -1.27
C ILE A 59 0.19 -0.39 0.24
N HIS A 60 -0.31 0.66 0.85
CA HIS A 60 -0.61 0.70 2.27
C HIS A 60 -2.13 0.69 2.47
N LEU A 61 -2.59 -0.18 3.37
CA LEU A 61 -3.97 -0.27 3.83
C LEU A 61 -4.04 0.12 5.31
N ASP A 62 -5.22 0.50 5.77
CA ASP A 62 -5.46 0.69 7.21
C ASP A 62 -5.25 -0.63 7.95
N GLY A 63 -4.57 -0.58 9.10
CA GLY A 63 -4.32 -1.75 9.93
C GLY A 63 -5.61 -2.44 10.39
N ALA A 64 -6.68 -1.68 10.63
CA ALA A 64 -7.99 -2.23 10.98
C ALA A 64 -8.60 -3.04 9.83
N ASP A 65 -8.44 -2.59 8.58
CA ASP A 65 -8.90 -3.32 7.40
C ASP A 65 -8.14 -4.64 7.23
N ILE A 66 -6.82 -4.62 7.44
CA ILE A 66 -5.95 -5.80 7.41
C ILE A 66 -6.38 -6.82 8.47
N VAL A 67 -6.71 -6.37 9.68
CA VAL A 67 -7.15 -7.26 10.77
C VAL A 67 -8.54 -7.83 10.47
N ALA A 68 -9.46 -7.00 9.97
CA ALA A 68 -10.85 -7.38 9.75
C ALA A 68 -11.07 -8.28 8.53
N SER A 69 -10.12 -8.34 7.60
CA SER A 69 -10.30 -8.97 6.29
C SER A 69 -9.31 -10.12 6.06
N ASP A 70 -9.65 -11.00 5.11
CA ASP A 70 -8.70 -11.96 4.59
C ASP A 70 -7.68 -11.25 3.67
N ILE A 71 -6.38 -11.48 3.91
CA ILE A 71 -5.30 -10.81 3.18
C ILE A 71 -5.37 -11.09 1.68
N LYS A 72 -5.75 -12.31 1.27
CA LYS A 72 -5.84 -12.66 -0.16
C LYS A 72 -7.00 -11.93 -0.83
N ALA A 73 -8.13 -11.79 -0.13
CA ALA A 73 -9.26 -11.02 -0.63
C ALA A 73 -8.89 -9.53 -0.80
N LEU A 74 -8.19 -8.94 0.18
CA LEU A 74 -7.71 -7.55 0.08
C LEU A 74 -6.76 -7.36 -1.11
N VAL A 75 -5.82 -8.28 -1.31
CA VAL A 75 -4.89 -8.17 -2.45
C VAL A 75 -5.60 -8.36 -3.77
N ALA A 76 -6.54 -9.29 -3.87
CA ALA A 76 -7.35 -9.44 -5.08
C ALA A 76 -8.11 -8.12 -5.40
N GLU A 77 -8.71 -7.50 -4.39
CA GLU A 77 -9.42 -6.23 -4.54
C GLU A 77 -8.49 -5.09 -4.99
N VAL A 78 -7.30 -4.96 -4.39
CA VAL A 78 -6.31 -3.96 -4.79
C VAL A 78 -5.86 -4.18 -6.23
N LEU A 79 -5.55 -5.42 -6.60
CA LEU A 79 -5.10 -5.72 -7.96
C LEU A 79 -6.20 -5.42 -8.98
N GLU A 80 -7.45 -5.83 -8.71
CA GLU A 80 -8.60 -5.51 -9.56
C GLU A 80 -8.83 -3.99 -9.64
N GLY A 81 -8.80 -3.32 -8.48
CA GLY A 81 -8.95 -1.88 -8.34
C GLY A 81 -7.90 -1.07 -9.09
N LEU A 82 -6.72 -1.64 -9.32
CA LEU A 82 -5.64 -0.97 -10.07
C LEU A 82 -5.44 -1.55 -11.48
N SER A 83 -6.31 -2.48 -11.89
CA SER A 83 -6.22 -3.18 -13.19
C SER A 83 -4.87 -3.89 -13.38
N LEU A 84 -4.44 -4.58 -12.32
CA LEU A 84 -3.19 -5.32 -12.21
C LEU A 84 -3.45 -6.83 -12.07
N THR A 85 -2.39 -7.61 -12.25
CA THR A 85 -2.42 -9.05 -12.03
C THR A 85 -1.47 -9.49 -10.92
N ALA A 86 -1.57 -10.75 -10.50
CA ALA A 86 -0.63 -11.33 -9.56
C ALA A 86 0.83 -11.30 -10.05
N ASP A 87 1.06 -11.22 -11.36
CA ASP A 87 2.42 -11.14 -11.93
C ASP A 87 3.07 -9.78 -11.65
N ASP A 88 2.26 -8.72 -11.52
CA ASP A 88 2.71 -7.38 -11.16
C ASP A 88 3.07 -7.27 -9.66
N LEU A 89 2.75 -8.28 -8.85
CA LEU A 89 3.08 -8.32 -7.43
C LEU A 89 4.53 -8.77 -7.22
N ALA A 90 5.28 -7.96 -6.47
CA ALA A 90 6.67 -8.27 -6.10
C ALA A 90 6.72 -9.06 -4.78
N TRP A 91 5.90 -8.64 -3.82
CA TRP A 91 5.85 -9.18 -2.47
C TRP A 91 4.53 -8.76 -1.81
N ILE A 92 4.14 -9.50 -0.77
CA ILE A 92 2.95 -9.28 0.06
C ILE A 92 3.29 -9.61 1.51
N GLU A 93 2.74 -8.83 2.42
CA GLU A 93 2.78 -9.10 3.85
C GLU A 93 2.12 -10.45 4.20
N ASN A 94 2.58 -11.05 5.29
CA ASN A 94 2.12 -12.36 5.74
C ASN A 94 1.18 -12.25 6.96
N GLU A 95 0.73 -13.40 7.48
CA GLU A 95 -0.16 -13.45 8.64
C GLU A 95 0.49 -12.89 9.93
N GLU A 96 1.82 -12.93 10.06
CA GLU A 96 2.54 -12.35 11.19
C GLU A 96 2.36 -10.83 11.24
N THR A 97 2.39 -10.17 10.07
CA THR A 97 2.12 -8.73 9.96
C THR A 97 0.70 -8.40 10.39
N ARG A 98 -0.28 -9.22 10.02
CA ARG A 98 -1.68 -9.04 10.47
C ARG A 98 -1.82 -9.20 11.98
N GLN A 99 -1.15 -10.18 12.58
CA GLN A 99 -1.13 -10.36 14.03
C GLN A 99 -0.48 -9.16 14.74
N THR A 100 0.61 -8.65 14.19
CA THR A 100 1.30 -7.46 14.70
C THR A 100 0.38 -6.24 14.65
N ALA A 101 -0.33 -6.02 13.53
CA ALA A 101 -1.32 -4.96 13.41
C ALA A 101 -2.43 -5.08 14.47
N ALA A 102 -2.95 -6.29 14.71
CA ALA A 102 -3.95 -6.55 15.74
C ALA A 102 -3.45 -6.17 17.16
N GLN A 103 -2.20 -6.53 17.47
CA GLN A 103 -1.58 -6.19 18.76
C GLN A 103 -1.40 -4.68 18.94
N LEU A 104 -0.95 -3.98 17.90
CA LEU A 104 -0.76 -2.52 17.93
C LEU A 104 -2.09 -1.78 18.13
N ILE A 105 -3.15 -2.20 17.43
CA ILE A 105 -4.50 -1.64 17.59
C ILE A 105 -5.01 -1.86 19.01
N GLN A 106 -4.82 -3.05 19.58
CA GLN A 106 -5.22 -3.35 20.95
C GLN A 106 -4.45 -2.47 21.95
N TYR A 107 -3.14 -2.36 21.80
CA TYR A 107 -2.30 -1.50 22.64
C TYR A 107 -2.73 -0.02 22.62
N GLN A 108 -3.11 0.50 21.45
CA GLN A 108 -3.62 1.87 21.32
C GLN A 108 -4.97 2.05 22.06
N LYS A 109 -5.88 1.08 21.96
CA LYS A 109 -7.16 1.10 22.69
C LYS A 109 -6.96 1.11 24.20
N ASP A 110 -5.98 0.35 24.69
CA ASP A 110 -5.69 0.26 26.13
C ASP A 110 -5.03 1.53 26.68
N ARG A 111 -4.34 2.31 25.84
CA ARG A 111 -3.74 3.61 26.21
C ARG A 111 -4.67 4.80 26.17
N THR A 112 -5.79 4.68 25.47
CA THR A 112 -6.75 5.77 25.26
C THR A 112 -8.01 5.65 26.12
N ARG A 113 -8.04 4.64 27.00
CA ARG A 113 -9.02 4.45 28.08
C ARG A 113 -8.47 4.96 29.40
#